data_AF-A0A382SP06-F1
#
_entry.id   AF-A0A382SP06-F1
#
_cell.length_a   1.000
_cell.length_b   1.000
_cell.length_c   1.000
_cell.angle_alpha   90.00
_cell.angle_beta   90.00
_cell.angle_gamma   90.00
#
_symmetry.space_group_name_H-M   'P 1'
#
loop_
_entity.id
_entity.type
_entity.pdbx_description
1 polymer ?
#
loop_
_entity_poly.entity_id
_entity_poly.type
_entity_poly.pdbx_seq_one_letter_code
_entity_poly.pdbx_strand_id
1 'polypeptide(L)'
;KRPTDIVSARVDQINGKQSRQGVNEWFVKGSLPPVETSEDRDILGRAKLGPEYAEWFASADNNLRQRTFISTEQSAQIKILSPLPGTVYYLDADLPPSSRQVRLRITGVNAKWHSDTLVCFTENDEPMAELKPGRHRLVVNCSGRRLNTWIQVVEL
;
A
#
# COMPACT_ATOMS: atom_id res chain seq x y z
N LYS A 1 24.90 5.99 -30.14
CA LYS A 1 24.52 7.41 -30.01
C LYS A 1 23.36 7.48 -29.02
N ARG A 2 23.44 8.30 -27.95
CA ARG A 2 22.33 8.44 -26.99
C ARG A 2 21.14 9.12 -27.71
N PRO A 3 19.90 8.62 -27.58
CA PRO A 3 18.73 9.31 -28.11
C PRO A 3 18.60 10.72 -27.51
N THR A 4 18.24 11.71 -28.32
CA THR A 4 18.22 13.14 -27.93
C THR A 4 17.12 13.48 -26.91
N ASP A 5 16.16 12.58 -26.75
CA ASP A 5 15.01 12.65 -25.86
C ASP A 5 15.25 11.95 -24.51
N ILE A 6 16.45 11.41 -24.27
CA ILE A 6 16.84 10.79 -23.00
C ILE A 6 17.73 11.73 -22.19
N VAL A 7 17.30 12.02 -20.95
CA VAL A 7 18.02 12.85 -19.97
C VAL A 7 18.37 12.02 -18.73
N SER A 8 19.38 12.45 -17.96
CA SER A 8 19.72 11.84 -16.67
C SER A 8 19.46 12.77 -15.50
N ALA A 9 19.03 12.21 -14.37
CA ALA A 9 18.97 12.91 -13.09
C ALA A 9 19.43 11.98 -11.95
N ARG A 10 19.92 12.57 -10.85
CA ARG A 10 20.21 11.82 -9.63
C ARG A 10 18.92 11.61 -8.85
N VAL A 11 18.62 10.37 -8.46
CA VAL A 11 17.36 9.99 -7.82
C VAL A 11 17.61 9.21 -6.53
N ASP A 12 16.88 9.57 -5.48
CA ASP A 12 16.91 8.81 -4.23
C ASP A 12 16.31 7.42 -4.42
N GLN A 13 17.02 6.40 -3.93
CA GLN A 13 16.66 4.99 -4.15
C GLN A 13 15.45 4.51 -3.33
N ILE A 14 14.95 5.32 -2.39
CA ILE A 14 13.81 4.96 -1.54
C ILE A 14 12.56 5.66 -2.03
N ASN A 15 12.61 6.98 -2.23
CA ASN A 15 11.40 7.76 -2.56
C ASN A 15 11.28 8.12 -4.05
N GLY A 16 12.30 7.84 -4.87
CA GLY A 16 12.25 8.08 -6.32
C GLY A 16 12.28 9.55 -6.74
N LYS A 17 12.48 10.50 -5.81
CA LYS A 17 12.59 11.93 -6.11
C LYS A 17 14.02 12.30 -6.52
N GLN A 18 14.16 13.41 -7.25
CA GLN A 18 15.49 13.91 -7.59
C GLN A 18 16.22 14.34 -6.31
N SER A 19 17.42 13.79 -6.09
CA SER A 19 18.20 14.00 -4.87
C SER A 19 19.68 14.18 -5.18
N ARG A 20 20.34 15.10 -4.47
CA ARG A 20 21.80 15.30 -4.58
C ARG A 20 22.59 14.07 -4.14
N GLN A 21 22.06 13.29 -3.21
CA GLN A 21 22.67 12.06 -2.70
C GLN A 21 22.21 10.80 -3.47
N GLY A 22 21.34 10.97 -4.47
CA GLY A 22 20.77 9.89 -5.27
C GLY A 22 21.75 9.23 -6.23
N VAL A 23 21.29 8.21 -6.94
CA VAL A 23 22.02 7.53 -8.03
C VAL A 23 21.59 8.07 -9.39
N ASN A 24 22.48 8.03 -10.40
CA ASN A 24 22.16 8.54 -11.74
C ASN A 24 21.22 7.59 -12.48
N GLU A 25 20.04 8.07 -12.85
CA GLU A 25 19.04 7.32 -13.60
C GLU A 25 18.61 8.04 -14.88
N TRP A 26 18.09 7.28 -15.85
CA TRP A 26 17.69 7.78 -17.17
C TRP A 26 16.18 7.97 -17.29
N PHE A 27 15.77 9.07 -17.92
CA PHE A 27 14.37 9.46 -18.09
C PHE A 27 14.10 9.94 -19.51
N VAL A 28 12.86 9.81 -19.94
CA VAL A 28 12.37 10.52 -21.12
C VAL A 28 12.25 12.01 -20.78
N LYS A 29 12.61 12.88 -21.73
CA LYS A 29 12.51 14.32 -21.55
C LYS A 29 11.06 14.70 -21.21
N GLY A 30 10.88 15.45 -20.12
CA GLY A 30 9.56 15.83 -19.61
C GLY A 30 8.96 14.87 -18.59
N SER A 31 9.59 13.73 -18.31
CA SER A 31 9.15 12.75 -17.30
C SER A 31 10.07 12.69 -16.08
N LEU A 32 10.80 13.78 -15.78
CA LEU A 32 11.66 13.83 -14.59
C LEU A 32 10.79 13.79 -13.31
N PRO A 33 11.21 13.04 -12.28
CA PRO A 33 10.50 13.05 -11.01
C PRO A 33 10.59 14.42 -10.33
N PRO A 34 9.74 14.73 -9.35
CA PRO A 34 9.86 15.97 -8.59
C PRO A 34 11.18 16.02 -7.80
N VAL A 35 11.64 17.23 -7.48
CA VAL A 35 12.82 17.46 -6.64
C VAL A 35 12.47 17.22 -5.17
N GLU A 36 13.39 16.59 -4.41
CA GLU A 36 13.19 16.41 -2.96
C GLU A 36 13.07 17.76 -2.24
N THR A 37 12.23 17.79 -1.22
CA THR A 37 12.00 18.93 -0.34
C THR A 37 12.48 18.61 1.09
N SER A 38 12.57 19.62 1.94
CA SER A 38 12.90 19.41 3.37
C SER A 38 11.89 18.53 4.10
N GLU A 39 10.68 18.34 3.58
CA GLU A 39 9.66 17.47 4.17
C GLU A 39 9.87 15.98 3.87
N ASP A 40 10.76 15.66 2.92
CA ASP A 40 11.03 14.29 2.48
C ASP A 40 12.04 13.56 3.36
N ARG A 41 12.71 14.28 4.28
CA ARG A 41 13.68 13.72 5.21
C ARG A 41 13.50 14.22 6.64
N ASP A 42 13.93 13.42 7.60
CA ASP A 42 14.07 13.86 8.99
C ASP A 42 15.44 14.49 9.25
N ILE A 43 15.68 14.90 10.50
CA ILE A 43 16.95 15.50 10.94
C ILE A 43 18.16 14.56 10.80
N LEU A 44 17.93 13.25 10.69
CA LEU A 44 18.97 12.24 10.50
C LEU A 44 19.19 11.91 9.01
N GLY A 45 18.45 12.58 8.11
CA GLY A 45 18.51 12.36 6.68
C GLY A 45 17.79 11.09 6.22
N ARG A 46 16.93 10.47 7.04
CA ARG A 46 16.14 9.29 6.66
C ARG A 46 14.99 9.70 5.76
N ALA A 47 14.63 8.86 4.78
CA ALA A 47 13.53 9.14 3.87
C ALA A 47 12.16 8.94 4.54
N LYS A 48 11.23 9.86 4.30
CA LYS A 48 9.85 9.77 4.78
C LYS A 48 9.07 8.72 3.98
N LEU A 49 8.40 7.82 4.69
CA LEU A 49 7.43 6.88 4.11
C LEU A 49 6.00 7.32 4.42
N GLY A 50 5.08 6.95 3.53
CA GLY A 50 3.66 7.14 3.75
C GLY A 50 3.11 6.23 4.86
N PRO A 51 2.00 6.61 5.51
CA PRO A 51 1.38 5.84 6.58
C PRO A 51 0.91 4.44 6.14
N GLU A 52 0.71 4.21 4.84
CA GLU A 52 0.42 2.89 4.28
C GLU A 52 1.52 1.85 4.55
N TYR A 53 2.75 2.31 4.83
CA TYR A 53 3.87 1.44 5.19
C TYR A 53 3.96 1.17 6.69
N ALA A 54 3.06 1.70 7.53
CA ALA A 54 3.17 1.60 8.99
C ALA A 54 3.30 0.18 9.53
N GLU A 55 2.51 -0.75 9.00
CA GLU A 55 2.53 -2.15 9.42
C GLU A 55 3.87 -2.82 9.04
N TRP A 56 4.30 -2.66 7.79
CA TRP A 56 5.60 -3.17 7.35
C TRP A 56 6.74 -2.51 8.14
N PHE A 57 6.66 -1.20 8.38
CA PHE A 57 7.68 -0.46 9.11
C PHE A 57 7.83 -0.96 10.56
N ALA A 58 6.72 -1.39 11.19
CA ALA A 58 6.70 -2.01 12.51
C ALA A 58 7.20 -3.46 12.50
N SER A 59 7.02 -4.19 11.38
CA SER A 59 7.39 -5.61 11.25
C SER A 59 8.89 -5.88 11.40
N ALA A 60 9.21 -7.16 11.64
CA ALA A 60 10.58 -7.66 11.67
C ALA A 60 11.25 -7.63 10.27
N ASP A 61 10.46 -7.58 9.20
CA ASP A 61 10.93 -7.64 7.81
C ASP A 61 11.39 -6.28 7.25
N ASN A 62 11.39 -5.22 8.07
CA ASN A 62 11.83 -3.90 7.65
C ASN A 62 13.37 -3.75 7.67
N ASN A 63 13.99 -4.16 6.56
CA ASN A 63 15.43 -3.98 6.33
C ASN A 63 15.85 -2.51 6.05
N LEU A 64 14.91 -1.56 5.93
CA LEU A 64 15.20 -0.14 5.69
C LEU A 64 14.98 0.75 6.92
N ARG A 65 14.79 0.16 8.12
CA ARG A 65 14.45 0.89 9.36
C ARG A 65 15.43 2.01 9.71
N GLN A 66 16.72 1.85 9.38
CA GLN A 66 17.75 2.86 9.63
C GLN A 66 17.77 3.97 8.57
N ARG A 67 17.12 3.77 7.43
CA ARG A 67 17.12 4.70 6.28
C ARG A 67 15.76 5.38 6.07
N THR A 68 14.75 5.01 6.86
CA THR A 68 13.37 5.46 6.69
C THR A 68 12.73 5.87 8.00
N PHE A 69 11.70 6.71 7.92
CA PHE A 69 10.83 7.05 9.05
C PHE A 69 9.40 7.26 8.59
N ILE A 70 8.45 7.16 9.52
CA ILE A 70 7.04 7.54 9.31
C ILE A 70 6.76 8.74 10.20
N SER A 71 6.28 9.83 9.60
CA SER A 71 5.90 11.03 10.35
C SER A 71 4.57 10.79 11.07
N THR A 72 4.53 11.14 12.37
CA THR A 72 3.33 11.04 13.21
C THR A 72 2.36 12.20 12.98
N GLU A 73 2.77 13.26 12.30
CA GLU A 73 2.01 14.52 12.16
C GLU A 73 0.90 14.46 11.10
N GLN A 74 0.92 13.44 10.23
CA GLN A 74 -0.24 13.18 9.40
C GLN A 74 -1.31 12.54 10.30
N SER A 75 -2.35 13.32 10.63
CA SER A 75 -3.69 12.78 10.87
C SER A 75 -4.02 11.90 9.67
N ALA A 76 -3.65 10.63 9.75
CA ALA A 76 -3.67 9.73 8.62
C ALA A 76 -5.12 9.63 8.19
N GLN A 77 -5.43 10.17 7.01
CA GLN A 77 -6.70 9.91 6.39
C GLN A 77 -6.85 8.38 6.36
N ILE A 78 -7.89 7.87 7.00
CA ILE A 78 -8.16 6.45 7.03
C ILE A 78 -8.39 6.03 5.58
N LYS A 79 -7.61 5.07 5.08
CA LYS A 79 -7.65 4.56 3.72
C LYS A 79 -7.70 3.04 3.75
N ILE A 80 -8.39 2.46 2.77
CA ILE A 80 -8.33 1.03 2.52
C ILE A 80 -7.04 0.75 1.74
N LEU A 81 -6.23 -0.17 2.26
CA LEU A 81 -4.99 -0.65 1.64
C LEU A 81 -5.22 -1.93 0.84
N SER A 82 -6.10 -2.81 1.34
CA SER A 82 -6.49 -4.04 0.66
C SER A 82 -7.91 -4.45 1.06
N PRO A 83 -8.74 -4.93 0.12
CA PRO A 83 -8.53 -4.88 -1.32
C PRO A 83 -8.81 -3.48 -1.89
N LEU A 84 -8.10 -3.11 -2.96
CA LEU A 84 -8.39 -1.87 -3.68
C LEU A 84 -9.70 -2.00 -4.48
N PRO A 85 -10.40 -0.90 -4.77
CA PRO A 85 -11.62 -0.95 -5.56
C PRO A 85 -11.35 -1.56 -6.94
N GLY A 86 -12.09 -2.61 -7.27
CA GLY A 86 -11.98 -3.32 -8.54
C GLY A 86 -10.92 -4.41 -8.58
N THR A 87 -10.32 -4.79 -7.45
CA THR A 87 -9.50 -6.00 -7.38
C THR A 87 -10.31 -7.23 -7.82
N VAL A 88 -9.71 -8.04 -8.68
CA VAL A 88 -10.27 -9.32 -9.15
C VAL A 88 -9.47 -10.45 -8.54
N TYR A 89 -10.15 -11.38 -7.87
CA TYR A 89 -9.58 -12.62 -7.35
C TYR A 89 -10.03 -13.80 -8.21
N TYR A 90 -9.10 -14.69 -8.56
CA TYR A 90 -9.39 -15.93 -9.24
C TYR A 90 -9.24 -17.08 -8.24
N LEU A 91 -10.30 -17.86 -8.08
CA LEU A 91 -10.28 -19.05 -7.23
C LEU A 91 -9.86 -20.24 -8.08
N ASP A 92 -8.77 -20.87 -7.66
CA ASP A 92 -8.26 -22.11 -8.22
C ASP A 92 -8.76 -23.28 -7.36
N ALA A 93 -9.41 -24.26 -7.99
CA ALA A 93 -9.98 -25.42 -7.32
C ALA A 93 -8.91 -26.38 -6.75
N ASP A 94 -7.68 -26.31 -7.27
CA ASP A 94 -6.56 -27.16 -6.83
C ASP A 94 -5.86 -26.60 -5.58
N LEU A 95 -6.19 -25.37 -5.17
CA LEU A 95 -5.64 -24.76 -3.97
C LEU A 95 -6.45 -25.13 -2.72
N PRO A 96 -5.80 -25.23 -1.55
CA PRO A 96 -6.49 -25.55 -0.30
C PRO A 96 -7.55 -24.48 0.05
N PRO A 97 -8.58 -24.82 0.84
CA PRO A 97 -9.63 -23.86 1.21
C PRO A 97 -9.13 -22.55 1.84
N SER A 98 -7.99 -22.59 2.55
CA SER A 98 -7.34 -21.40 3.12
C SER A 98 -6.90 -20.38 2.06
N SER A 99 -6.69 -20.80 0.81
CA SER A 99 -6.40 -19.89 -0.32
C SER A 99 -7.58 -19.00 -0.69
N ARG A 100 -8.80 -19.34 -0.25
CA ARG A 100 -10.01 -18.56 -0.46
C ARG A 100 -10.15 -17.43 0.57
N GLN A 101 -9.10 -17.10 1.31
CA GLN A 101 -9.14 -16.05 2.32
C GLN A 101 -8.27 -14.87 1.89
N VAL A 102 -8.78 -13.65 2.09
CA VAL A 102 -8.05 -12.42 1.77
C VAL A 102 -7.92 -11.52 2.98
N ARG A 103 -6.72 -10.97 3.17
CA ARG A 103 -6.45 -9.93 4.17
C ARG A 103 -7.14 -8.62 3.81
N LEU A 104 -7.89 -8.09 4.77
CA LEU A 104 -8.51 -6.79 4.72
C LEU A 104 -7.63 -5.80 5.49
N ARG A 105 -7.17 -4.72 4.85
CA ARG A 105 -6.20 -3.81 5.46
C ARG A 105 -6.62 -2.36 5.29
N ILE A 106 -6.45 -1.58 6.36
CA ILE A 106 -6.61 -0.12 6.36
C ILE A 106 -5.45 0.54 7.12
N THR A 107 -5.28 1.85 6.96
CA THR A 107 -4.30 2.64 7.74
C THR A 107 -4.72 2.92 9.19
N GLY A 108 -5.94 2.56 9.59
CA GLY A 108 -6.48 2.77 10.93
C GLY A 108 -6.47 1.51 11.80
N VAL A 109 -6.61 1.69 13.12
CA VAL A 109 -6.71 0.59 14.10
C VAL A 109 -8.17 0.29 14.47
N ASN A 110 -8.43 -0.88 15.07
CA ASN A 110 -9.76 -1.29 15.55
C ASN A 110 -10.85 -1.22 14.46
N ALA A 111 -10.48 -1.61 13.24
CA ALA A 111 -11.36 -1.62 12.08
C ALA A 111 -12.43 -2.71 12.21
N LYS A 112 -13.70 -2.37 11.93
CA LYS A 112 -14.80 -3.33 11.84
C LYS A 112 -15.25 -3.49 10.40
N TRP A 113 -14.95 -4.64 9.83
CA TRP A 113 -15.29 -5.00 8.45
C TRP A 113 -16.64 -5.70 8.36
N HIS A 114 -17.32 -5.46 7.24
CA HIS A 114 -18.62 -6.06 6.93
C HIS A 114 -18.78 -6.24 5.42
N SER A 115 -19.46 -7.31 5.02
CA SER A 115 -20.01 -7.51 3.68
C SER A 115 -21.40 -8.12 3.80
N ASP A 116 -22.29 -7.72 2.89
CA ASP A 116 -23.63 -8.33 2.80
C ASP A 116 -23.59 -9.75 2.19
N THR A 117 -22.43 -10.16 1.68
CA THR A 117 -22.28 -11.37 0.87
C THR A 117 -21.09 -12.24 1.25
N LEU A 118 -20.02 -11.67 1.81
CA LEU A 118 -18.85 -12.42 2.28
C LEU A 118 -18.85 -12.54 3.80
N VAL A 119 -18.28 -13.63 4.31
CA VAL A 119 -17.99 -13.76 5.74
C VAL A 119 -16.72 -12.96 6.02
N CYS A 120 -16.83 -11.97 6.91
CA CYS A 120 -15.68 -11.24 7.46
C CYS A 120 -15.36 -11.79 8.85
N PHE A 121 -14.10 -12.13 9.10
CA PHE A 121 -13.64 -12.72 10.36
C PHE A 121 -12.27 -12.18 10.74
N THR A 122 -11.77 -12.56 11.91
CA THR A 122 -10.42 -12.23 12.37
C THR A 122 -9.65 -13.52 12.59
N GLU A 123 -8.45 -13.61 12.04
CA GLU A 123 -7.52 -14.72 12.24
C GLU A 123 -6.16 -14.14 12.63
N ASN A 124 -5.56 -14.58 13.74
CA ASN A 124 -4.28 -14.06 14.24
C ASN A 124 -4.23 -12.52 14.35
N ASP A 125 -5.30 -11.91 14.86
CA ASP A 125 -5.51 -10.45 14.94
C ASP A 125 -5.56 -9.71 13.59
N GLU A 126 -5.58 -10.43 12.46
CA GLU A 126 -5.73 -9.87 11.12
C GLU A 126 -7.19 -10.02 10.64
N PRO A 127 -7.84 -8.93 10.18
CA PRO A 127 -9.17 -9.04 9.59
C PRO A 127 -9.09 -9.65 8.19
N MET A 128 -9.97 -10.62 7.94
CA MET A 128 -10.02 -11.44 6.74
C MET A 128 -11.42 -11.44 6.14
N ALA A 129 -11.52 -11.77 4.85
CA ALA A 129 -12.77 -12.15 4.20
C ALA A 129 -12.62 -13.51 3.51
N GLU A 130 -13.64 -14.36 3.65
CA GLU A 130 -13.75 -15.60 2.88
C GLU A 130 -14.36 -15.29 1.51
N LEU A 131 -13.62 -15.60 0.46
CA LEU A 131 -13.97 -15.37 -0.92
C LEU A 131 -14.95 -16.45 -1.41
N LYS A 132 -15.99 -15.99 -2.10
CA LYS A 132 -16.88 -16.83 -2.91
C LYS A 132 -17.08 -16.16 -4.27
N PRO A 133 -17.40 -16.90 -5.34
CA PRO A 133 -17.64 -16.29 -6.65
C PRO A 133 -18.71 -15.20 -6.62
N GLY A 134 -18.48 -14.10 -7.33
CA GLY A 134 -19.41 -12.98 -7.45
C GLY A 134 -18.77 -11.61 -7.26
N ARG A 135 -19.61 -10.57 -7.32
CA ARG A 135 -19.22 -9.18 -7.04
C ARG A 135 -19.59 -8.82 -5.61
N HIS A 136 -18.62 -8.34 -4.84
CA HIS A 136 -18.79 -8.11 -3.40
C HIS A 136 -18.44 -6.68 -3.03
N ARG A 137 -19.29 -6.07 -2.20
CA ARG A 137 -18.98 -4.81 -1.52
C ARG A 137 -18.43 -5.13 -0.14
N LEU A 138 -17.34 -4.46 0.21
CA LEU A 138 -16.74 -4.49 1.54
C LEU A 138 -16.84 -3.10 2.14
N VAL A 139 -17.29 -3.04 3.39
CA VAL A 139 -17.48 -1.81 4.16
C VAL A 139 -16.65 -1.91 5.43
N VAL A 140 -15.97 -0.84 5.80
CA VAL A 140 -15.22 -0.76 7.05
C VAL A 140 -15.62 0.47 7.83
N ASN A 141 -15.87 0.28 9.13
CA ASN A 141 -16.02 1.36 10.09
C ASN A 141 -14.75 1.44 10.94
N CYS A 142 -14.12 2.61 11.00
CA CYS A 142 -12.92 2.85 11.78
C CYS A 142 -12.93 4.30 12.28
N SER A 143 -12.78 4.49 13.61
CA SER A 143 -12.80 5.80 14.27
C SER A 143 -13.97 6.70 13.84
N GLY A 144 -15.18 6.14 13.77
CA GLY A 144 -16.40 6.87 13.36
C GLY A 144 -16.51 7.17 11.86
N ARG A 145 -15.50 6.82 11.05
CA ARG A 145 -15.53 6.96 9.58
C ARG A 145 -15.93 5.65 8.93
N ARG A 146 -16.75 5.75 7.90
CA ARG A 146 -17.17 4.62 7.06
C ARG A 146 -16.50 4.72 5.70
N LEU A 147 -15.76 3.69 5.30
CA LEU A 147 -15.17 3.55 3.97
C LEU A 147 -15.76 2.33 3.27
N ASN A 148 -15.64 2.29 1.94
CA ASN A 148 -16.09 1.16 1.15
C ASN A 148 -15.11 0.87 0.01
N THR A 149 -15.08 -0.40 -0.39
CA THR A 149 -14.38 -0.92 -1.56
C THR A 149 -15.25 -2.01 -2.20
N TRP A 150 -14.87 -2.49 -3.36
CA TRP A 150 -15.54 -3.60 -4.02
C TRP A 150 -14.52 -4.49 -4.72
N ILE A 151 -14.85 -5.77 -4.79
CA ILE A 151 -14.04 -6.79 -5.45
C ILE A 151 -14.91 -7.65 -6.37
N GLN A 152 -14.26 -8.29 -7.34
CA GLN A 152 -14.83 -9.36 -8.13
C GLN A 152 -14.10 -10.66 -7.80
N VAL A 153 -14.83 -11.75 -7.64
CA VAL A 153 -14.28 -13.09 -7.47
C VAL A 153 -14.79 -13.94 -8.63
N VAL A 154 -13.86 -14.61 -9.32
CA VAL A 154 -14.12 -15.47 -10.47
C VAL A 154 -13.61 -16.87 -10.13
N GLU A 155 -14.37 -17.89 -10.47
CA GLU A 155 -13.92 -19.28 -10.40
C GLU A 155 -13.30 -19.65 -11.75
N LEU A 156 -12.13 -20.29 -11.73
CA LEU A 156 -11.41 -20.73 -12.93
C LEU A 156 -11.98 -22.03 -13.50
#